data_AF-A0AAD2D5H3-F1
#
_entry.id   AF-A0AAD2D5H3-F1
#
_cell.length_a   1.000
_cell.length_b   1.000
_cell.length_c   1.000
_cell.angle_alpha   90.00
_cell.angle_beta   90.00
_cell.angle_gamma   90.00
#
_symmetry.space_group_name_H-M   'P 1'
#
loop_
_entity.id
_entity.type
_entity.pdbx_description
1 polymer ?
#
loop_
_entity_poly.entity_id
_entity_poly.type
_entity_poly.pdbx_seq_one_letter_code
_entity_poly.pdbx_strand_id
1 'polypeptide(L)'
;MFEKEYQKKKNDNVRLALAIAHHLIPVLVVNLDLVLSQFKFKKSDFVYIFIFGILFCINNFAQTKLMTRDPYDFLTWESYDSLYVVFGLAITFGLFYLVLCCILDKLTTTEEKEKAA
;
A
#
# COMPACT_ATOMS: atom_id res chain seq x y z
N MET A 1 -22.59 6.68 34.39
CA MET A 1 -21.31 5.98 34.12
C MET A 1 -21.40 5.18 32.83
N PHE A 2 -22.37 4.26 32.73
CA PHE A 2 -22.63 3.43 31.54
C PHE A 2 -22.74 4.19 30.21
N GLU A 3 -23.47 5.31 30.17
CA GLU A 3 -23.66 6.07 28.92
C GLU A 3 -22.36 6.71 28.40
N LYS A 4 -21.47 7.15 29.30
CA LYS A 4 -20.16 7.69 28.92
C LYS A 4 -19.26 6.59 28.34
N GLU A 5 -19.28 5.40 28.91
CA GLU A 5 -18.53 4.24 28.40
C GLU A 5 -19.06 3.76 27.04
N TYR A 6 -20.38 3.73 26.88
CA TYR A 6 -21.03 3.38 25.61
C TYR A 6 -20.64 4.37 24.49
N GLN A 7 -20.72 5.67 24.76
CA GLN A 7 -20.32 6.70 23.78
C GLN A 7 -18.84 6.63 23.43
N LYS A 8 -17.97 6.37 24.42
CA LYS A 8 -16.54 6.17 24.19
C LYS A 8 -16.29 4.97 23.25
N LYS A 9 -16.90 3.82 23.53
CA LYS A 9 -16.76 2.60 22.71
C LYS A 9 -17.29 2.80 21.29
N LYS A 10 -18.43 3.49 21.13
CA LYS A 10 -18.99 3.83 19.82
C LYS A 10 -18.03 4.69 19.00
N ASN A 11 -17.45 5.72 19.62
CA ASN A 11 -16.47 6.58 18.95
C ASN A 11 -15.20 5.83 18.55
N ASP A 12 -14.71 4.92 19.38
CA ASP A 12 -13.54 4.09 19.07
C ASP A 12 -13.82 3.17 17.86
N ASN A 13 -15.01 2.55 17.78
CA ASN A 13 -15.39 1.72 16.63
C ASN A 13 -15.49 2.53 15.33
N VAL A 14 -16.07 3.73 15.37
CA VAL A 14 -16.16 4.62 14.19
C VAL A 14 -14.77 5.02 13.72
N ARG A 15 -13.86 5.35 14.65
CA ARG A 15 -12.46 5.67 14.34
C ARG A 15 -11.73 4.51 13.71
N LEU A 16 -11.88 3.31 14.24
CA LEU A 16 -11.30 2.10 13.65
C LEU A 16 -11.81 1.87 12.23
N ALA A 17 -13.12 2.00 12.01
CA ALA A 17 -13.72 1.85 10.69
C ALA A 17 -13.17 2.89 9.69
N LEU A 18 -13.02 4.15 10.12
CA LEU A 18 -12.42 5.20 9.30
C LEU A 18 -10.94 4.92 9.00
N ALA A 19 -10.17 4.43 9.97
CA ALA A 19 -8.78 4.04 9.76
C ALA A 19 -8.68 2.91 8.74
N ILE A 20 -9.51 1.86 8.86
CA ILE A 20 -9.56 0.75 7.89
C ILE A 20 -9.95 1.28 6.51
N ALA A 21 -11.01 2.09 6.40
CA ALA A 21 -11.46 2.65 5.13
C ALA A 21 -10.38 3.51 4.46
N HIS A 22 -9.66 4.32 5.23
CA HIS A 22 -8.56 5.16 4.74
C HIS A 22 -7.44 4.36 4.07
N HIS A 23 -7.20 3.11 4.51
CA HIS A 23 -6.17 2.25 3.93
C HIS A 23 -6.73 1.35 2.83
N LEU A 24 -7.95 0.83 3.00
CA LEU A 24 -8.53 -0.15 2.08
C LEU A 24 -9.04 0.49 0.79
N ILE A 25 -9.66 1.68 0.87
CA ILE A 25 -10.24 2.35 -0.31
C ILE A 25 -9.17 2.68 -1.35
N PRO A 26 -8.02 3.30 -1.01
CA PRO A 26 -6.98 3.56 -2.01
C PRO A 26 -6.48 2.29 -2.68
N VAL A 27 -6.29 1.21 -1.92
CA VAL A 27 -5.85 -0.08 -2.46
C VAL A 27 -6.87 -0.63 -3.46
N LEU A 28 -8.16 -0.62 -3.10
CA LEU A 28 -9.22 -1.11 -3.99
C LEU A 28 -9.36 -0.27 -5.25
N VAL A 29 -9.30 1.06 -5.13
CA VAL A 29 -9.37 1.99 -6.27
C VAL A 29 -8.20 1.77 -7.22
N VAL A 30 -6.98 1.63 -6.71
CA VAL A 30 -5.79 1.37 -7.55
C VAL A 30 -5.90 0.01 -8.25
N ASN A 31 -6.35 -1.05 -7.56
CA ASN A 31 -6.53 -2.36 -8.19
C ASN A 31 -7.62 -2.35 -9.26
N LEU A 32 -8.74 -1.66 -8.99
CA LEU A 32 -9.81 -1.51 -9.97
C LEU A 32 -9.32 -0.72 -11.20
N ASP A 33 -8.60 0.38 -10.98
CA ASP A 33 -8.02 1.17 -12.05
C ASP A 33 -7.03 0.35 -12.88
N LEU A 34 -6.15 -0.45 -12.25
CA LEU A 34 -5.23 -1.34 -12.96
C LEU A 34 -5.96 -2.38 -13.85
N VAL A 35 -7.07 -2.95 -13.36
CA VAL A 35 -7.89 -3.89 -14.14
C VAL A 35 -8.56 -3.20 -15.32
N LEU A 36 -9.05 -1.97 -15.13
CA LEU A 36 -9.81 -1.23 -16.15
C LEU A 36 -8.91 -0.54 -17.19
N SER A 37 -7.76 0.00 -16.77
CA SER A 37 -6.90 0.85 -17.58
C SER A 37 -5.99 0.09 -18.55
N GLN A 38 -6.07 -1.24 -18.59
CA GLN A 38 -5.18 -2.11 -19.39
C GLN A 38 -3.69 -1.75 -19.20
N PHE A 39 -3.34 -1.36 -17.97
CA PHE A 39 -2.02 -0.81 -17.69
C PHE A 39 -0.95 -1.86 -17.96
N LYS A 40 0.01 -1.53 -18.84
CA LYS A 40 1.15 -2.41 -19.11
C LYS A 40 2.24 -2.11 -18.10
N PHE A 41 2.47 -3.05 -17.19
CA PHE A 41 3.59 -3.01 -16.26
C PHE A 41 4.91 -2.99 -17.04
N LYS A 42 5.72 -1.94 -16.86
CA LYS A 42 7.04 -1.83 -17.49
C LYS A 42 8.12 -1.83 -16.42
N LYS A 43 9.20 -2.56 -16.68
CA LYS A 43 10.40 -2.55 -15.81
C LYS A 43 11.03 -1.16 -15.70
N SER A 44 10.94 -0.34 -16.75
CA SER A 44 11.39 1.06 -16.74
C SER A 44 10.73 1.90 -15.65
N ASP A 45 9.50 1.55 -15.29
CA ASP A 45 8.68 2.37 -14.39
C ASP A 45 8.96 2.05 -12.92
N PHE A 46 9.76 1.01 -12.65
CA PHE A 46 10.15 0.57 -11.32
C PHE A 46 10.74 1.70 -10.49
N VAL A 47 11.63 2.52 -11.07
CA VAL A 47 12.28 3.63 -10.35
C VAL A 47 11.24 4.64 -9.86
N TYR A 48 10.26 4.98 -10.69
CA TYR A 48 9.20 5.91 -10.30
C TYR A 48 8.33 5.31 -9.19
N ILE A 49 7.93 4.05 -9.32
CA ILE A 49 7.12 3.34 -8.32
C ILE A 49 7.86 3.25 -6.98
N PHE A 50 9.16 2.96 -7.01
CA PHE A 50 9.98 2.88 -5.81
C PHE A 50 10.09 4.25 -5.11
N ILE A 51 10.35 5.32 -5.86
CA ILE A 51 10.40 6.68 -5.32
C ILE A 51 9.03 7.10 -4.74
N PHE A 52 7.94 6.87 -5.48
CA PHE A 52 6.58 7.15 -5.00
C PHE A 52 6.23 6.34 -3.74
N GLY A 53 6.65 5.08 -3.66
CA GLY A 53 6.48 4.24 -2.48
C GLY A 53 7.17 4.82 -1.25
N ILE A 54 8.42 5.28 -1.39
CA ILE A 54 9.15 5.94 -0.30
C ILE A 54 8.44 7.23 0.13
N LEU A 55 8.04 8.09 -0.83
CA LEU A 55 7.32 9.33 -0.53
C LEU A 55 5.99 9.05 0.20
N PHE A 56 5.27 8.02 -0.21
CA PHE A 56 4.04 7.58 0.44
C PHE A 56 4.29 7.12 1.89
N CYS A 57 5.36 6.36 2.13
CA CYS A 57 5.75 5.96 3.49
C CYS A 57 6.10 7.17 4.37
N ILE A 58 6.85 8.15 3.85
CA ILE A 58 7.19 9.40 4.57
C ILE A 58 5.92 10.20 4.89
N ASN A 59 4.99 10.31 3.94
CA ASN A 59 3.73 11.00 4.17
C ASN A 59 2.88 10.31 5.25
N ASN A 60 2.82 8.98 5.24
CA ASN A 60 2.15 8.21 6.30
C ASN A 60 2.83 8.40 7.66
N PHE A 61 4.17 8.44 7.71
CA PHE A 61 4.91 8.77 8.91
C PHE A 61 4.54 10.16 9.47
N ALA A 62 4.49 11.18 8.59
CA ALA A 62 4.12 12.52 9.02
C ALA A 62 2.68 12.58 9.57
N GLN A 63 1.72 11.91 8.91
CA GLN A 63 0.33 11.85 9.34
C GLN A 63 0.15 11.16 10.69
N THR A 64 0.85 10.05 10.92
CA THR A 64 0.79 9.32 12.20
C THR A 64 1.34 10.14 13.36
N LYS A 65 2.44 10.90 13.15
CA LYS A 65 2.95 11.87 14.14
C LYS A 65 1.95 12.97 14.47
N LEU A 66 1.18 13.45 13.48
CA LEU A 66 0.16 14.49 13.70
C LEU A 66 -1.09 13.97 14.43
N MET A 67 -1.43 12.69 14.27
CA MET A 67 -2.64 12.10 14.86
C MET A 67 -2.51 11.74 16.36
N THR A 68 -1.36 11.96 16.99
CA THR A 68 -1.07 11.68 18.43
C THR A 68 -1.33 10.24 18.87
N ARG A 69 -1.55 9.31 17.93
CA ARG A 69 -1.86 7.92 18.20
C ARG A 69 -1.35 7.05 17.07
N ASP A 70 -0.56 6.04 17.42
CA ASP A 70 -0.05 5.10 16.44
C ASP A 70 -1.21 4.22 15.91
N PRO A 71 -1.32 4.04 14.59
CA PRO A 71 -2.35 3.17 14.00
C PRO A 71 -2.08 1.69 14.29
N TYR A 72 -0.84 1.33 14.63
CA TYR A 72 -0.43 -0.04 14.96
C TYR A 72 0.57 -0.02 16.11
N ASP A 73 0.34 -0.85 17.13
CA ASP A 73 1.19 -0.92 18.33
C ASP A 73 2.62 -1.42 18.04
N PHE A 74 2.85 -2.09 16.91
CA PHE A 74 4.17 -2.57 16.48
C PHE A 74 4.86 -1.63 15.47
N LEU A 75 4.13 -0.63 14.98
CA LEU A 75 4.64 0.37 14.04
C LEU A 75 4.68 1.72 14.74
N THR A 76 5.25 1.73 15.95
CA THR A 76 5.48 2.97 16.70
C THR A 76 6.61 3.69 15.97
N TRP A 77 6.25 4.78 15.32
CA TRP A 77 7.15 5.62 14.54
C TRP A 77 8.08 6.46 15.45
N GLU A 78 8.39 5.95 16.63
CA GLU A 78 9.20 6.58 17.67
C GLU A 78 10.64 6.09 17.66
N SER A 79 10.89 4.86 17.21
CA SER A 79 12.24 4.31 17.08
C SER A 79 12.68 4.25 15.62
N TYR A 80 14.00 4.28 15.42
CA TYR A 80 14.61 4.04 14.11
C TYR A 80 14.25 2.66 13.53
N ASP A 81 13.73 1.73 14.34
CA ASP A 81 13.33 0.40 13.87
C ASP A 81 12.17 0.45 12.87
N SER A 82 11.32 1.48 12.99
CA SER A 82 10.24 1.75 12.03
C SER A 82 10.76 2.00 10.61
N LEU A 83 11.97 2.55 10.46
CA LEU A 83 12.62 2.74 9.15
C LEU A 83 13.02 1.40 8.52
N TYR A 84 13.43 0.40 9.31
CA TYR A 84 13.72 -0.95 8.80
C TYR A 84 12.46 -1.61 8.29
N VAL A 85 11.31 -1.43 8.96
CA VAL A 85 10.02 -1.94 8.50
C VAL A 85 9.62 -1.29 7.18
N VAL A 86 9.75 0.03 7.06
CA VAL A 86 9.47 0.75 5.80
C VAL A 86 10.37 0.27 4.67
N PHE A 87 11.67 0.16 4.92
CA PHE A 87 12.62 -0.28 3.90
C PHE A 87 12.36 -1.73 3.48
N GLY A 88 12.05 -2.60 4.44
CA GLY A 88 11.66 -3.99 4.18
C GLY A 88 10.39 -4.09 3.34
N LEU A 89 9.36 -3.29 3.64
CA LEU A 89 8.13 -3.22 2.84
C LEU A 89 8.44 -2.68 1.43
N ALA A 90 9.21 -1.61 1.31
CA ALA A 90 9.57 -1.02 0.02
C ALA A 90 10.32 -2.01 -0.88
N ILE A 91 11.30 -2.74 -0.33
CA ILE A 91 12.00 -3.82 -1.06
C ILE A 91 11.03 -4.93 -1.45
N THR A 92 10.18 -5.38 -0.53
CA THR A 92 9.25 -6.49 -0.77
C THR A 92 8.28 -6.16 -1.90
N PHE A 93 7.65 -4.98 -1.85
CA PHE A 93 6.75 -4.52 -2.91
C PHE A 93 7.49 -4.26 -4.23
N GLY A 94 8.72 -3.74 -4.16
CA GLY A 94 9.56 -3.56 -5.33
C GLY A 94 9.90 -4.87 -6.03
N LEU A 95 10.32 -5.89 -5.28
CA LEU A 95 10.58 -7.22 -5.82
C LEU A 95 9.30 -7.85 -6.39
N PHE A 96 8.17 -7.70 -5.69
CA PHE A 96 6.88 -8.17 -6.18
C PHE A 96 6.51 -7.54 -7.53
N TYR A 97 6.70 -6.24 -7.69
CA TYR A 97 6.49 -5.54 -8.96
C TYR A 97 7.36 -6.11 -10.09
N LEU A 98 8.67 -6.32 -9.83
CA LEU A 98 9.58 -6.89 -10.80
C LEU A 98 9.19 -8.31 -11.21
N VAL A 99 8.72 -9.13 -10.26
CA VAL A 99 8.21 -10.47 -10.53
C VAL A 99 6.97 -10.40 -11.43
N LEU A 100 6.02 -9.50 -11.15
CA LEU A 100 4.84 -9.30 -12.00
C LEU A 100 5.23 -8.89 -13.43
N CYS A 101 6.14 -7.94 -13.60
CA CYS A 101 6.65 -7.56 -14.91
C CYS A 101 7.25 -8.77 -15.65
N CYS A 102 8.04 -9.61 -14.98
CA CYS A 102 8.61 -10.80 -15.60
C CYS A 102 7.58 -11.84 -16.01
N ILE A 103 6.52 -12.03 -15.23
CA ILE A 103 5.42 -12.95 -15.58
C ILE A 103 4.64 -12.40 -16.79
N LEU A 104 4.27 -11.12 -16.75
CA LEU A 104 3.50 -10.47 -17.81
C LEU A 104 4.26 -10.39 -19.14
N ASP A 105 5.57 -10.11 -19.10
CA ASP A 105 6.43 -10.15 -20.29
C ASP A 105 6.38 -11.55 -20.95
N LYS A 106 6.48 -12.62 -20.14
CA LYS A 106 6.42 -14.00 -20.66
C LYS A 106 5.07 -14.33 -21.27
N LEU A 107 3.97 -13.99 -20.59
CA LEU A 107 2.62 -14.25 -21.11
C LEU A 107 2.37 -13.54 -22.44
N THR A 108 2.79 -12.27 -22.54
CA THR A 108 2.66 -11.48 -23.77
C THR A 108 3.43 -12.12 -24.93
N THR A 109 4.67 -12.56 -24.70
CA THR A 109 5.47 -13.22 -25.77
C THR A 109 4.90 -14.57 -26.22
N THR A 110 4.18 -15.29 -25.35
CA THR A 110 3.52 -16.55 -25.71
C THR A 110 2.33 -16.30 -26.64
N GLU A 111 1.46 -15.33 -26.30
CA GLU A 111 0.30 -14.99 -27.12
C GLU A 111 0.69 -14.50 -28.52
N GLU A 112 1.79 -13.74 -28.64
CA GLU A 112 2.30 -13.28 -29.94
C GLU A 112 2.79 -14.43 -30.81
N LYS A 113 3.43 -15.45 -30.21
CA LYS A 113 3.87 -16.65 -30.93
C LYS A 113 2.69 -17.50 -31.39
N GLU A 114 1.66 -17.65 -30.57
CA GLU A 114 0.44 -18.40 -30.92
C GLU A 114 -0.35 -17.73 -32.05
N LYS A 115 -0.41 -16.39 -32.08
CA LYS A 115 -1.08 -15.65 -33.16
C LYS A 115 -0.31 -15.68 -34.50
N ALA A 116 0.98 -16.02 -34.47
CA ALA A 116 1.84 -16.05 -35.65
C ALA A 116 1.99 -17.46 -36.26
N ALA A 117 1.51 -18.50 -35.58
CA ALA A 117 1.51 -19.90 -36.02
C ALA A 117 0.19 -20.27 -36.71
#